data_AF-U9TDZ2-F1
#
_entry.id   AF-U9TDZ2-F1
#
_cell.length_a   1.000
_cell.length_b   1.000
_cell.length_c   1.000
_cell.angle_alpha   90.00
_cell.angle_beta   90.00
_cell.angle_gamma   90.00
#
_symmetry.space_group_name_H-M   'P 1'
#
loop_
_entity.id
_entity.type
_entity.pdbx_description
1 polymer ?
#
loop_
_entity_poly.entity_id
_entity_poly.type
_entity_poly.pdbx_seq_one_letter_code
_entity_poly.pdbx_strand_id
1 'polypeptide(L)'
;MISEYSCPFLCNTEKACGNPCIRPEGCRFHWKAKKRVPCSDCGKPTASACGRCPDNTSIRVTRKTSIRDARKNFEEIMVRHRDALAKLNISLCKANKWKDPFG
;
A
#
# COMPACT_ATOMS: atom_id res chain seq x y z
N MET A 1 8.90 40.59 18.47
CA MET A 1 8.15 40.38 17.21
C MET A 1 6.69 40.24 17.56
N ILE A 2 5.85 41.14 17.08
CA ILE A 2 4.39 41.02 17.22
C ILE A 2 3.94 40.02 16.16
N SER A 3 3.22 38.97 16.55
CA SER A 3 2.59 38.06 15.59
C SER A 3 1.21 38.59 15.23
N GLU A 4 1.04 39.01 14.00
CA GLU A 4 -0.24 39.51 13.48
C GLU A 4 -1.19 38.37 13.09
N TYR A 5 -0.68 37.16 12.88
CA TYR A 5 -1.45 36.02 12.38
C TYR A 5 -1.26 34.78 13.25
N SER A 6 -2.28 33.93 13.28
CA SER A 6 -2.21 32.57 13.81
C SER A 6 -2.22 31.58 12.65
N CYS A 7 -1.41 30.53 12.75
CA CYS A 7 -1.24 29.57 11.66
C CYS A 7 -2.56 28.82 11.35
N PRO A 8 -3.14 28.99 10.15
CA PRO A 8 -4.47 28.44 9.81
C PRO A 8 -4.44 26.95 9.44
N PHE A 9 -3.26 26.31 9.45
CA PHE A 9 -3.12 24.92 9.06
C PHE A 9 -3.91 23.98 9.97
N LEU A 10 -4.84 23.24 9.38
CA LEU A 10 -5.64 22.20 10.04
C LEU A 10 -4.95 20.84 9.91
N CYS A 11 -4.72 20.20 11.04
CA CYS A 11 -4.30 18.80 11.08
C CYS A 11 -5.47 17.87 10.79
N ASN A 12 -5.17 16.61 10.43
CA ASN A 12 -6.19 15.56 10.23
C ASN A 12 -7.00 15.26 11.51
N THR A 13 -6.55 15.75 12.65
CA THR A 13 -7.19 15.66 13.97
C THR A 13 -8.11 16.85 14.27
N GLU A 14 -8.45 17.66 13.27
CA GLU A 14 -9.27 18.88 13.38
C GLU A 14 -8.67 20.00 14.26
N LYS A 15 -7.49 19.77 14.83
CA LYS A 15 -6.75 20.78 15.59
C LYS A 15 -6.03 21.73 14.64
N ALA A 16 -6.34 23.02 14.74
CA ALA A 16 -5.56 24.07 14.11
C ALA A 16 -4.17 24.15 14.76
N CYS A 17 -3.14 24.40 13.95
CA CYS A 17 -1.79 24.61 14.46
C CYS A 17 -1.74 25.80 15.42
N GLY A 18 -2.40 26.91 15.09
CA GLY A 18 -2.55 28.06 15.99
C GLY A 18 -1.27 28.81 16.35
N ASN A 19 -0.11 28.34 15.88
CA ASN A 19 1.17 28.97 16.20
C ASN A 19 1.22 30.41 15.68
N PRO A 20 1.74 31.36 16.49
CA PRO A 20 1.90 32.74 16.06
C PRO A 20 2.84 32.80 14.84
N CYS A 21 2.42 33.53 13.81
CA CYS A 21 3.18 33.72 12.60
C CYS A 21 3.09 35.17 12.10
N ILE A 22 4.11 35.57 11.35
CA ILE A 22 4.22 36.89 10.71
C ILE A 22 3.58 36.86 9.32
N ARG A 23 3.29 35.66 8.81
CA ARG A 23 2.79 35.41 7.46
C ARG A 23 1.34 34.95 7.52
N PRO A 24 0.47 35.44 6.62
CA PRO A 24 -0.91 34.97 6.53
C PRO A 24 -1.02 33.53 5.99
N GLU A 25 -0.02 33.04 5.23
CA GLU A 25 -0.04 31.68 4.67
C GLU A 25 0.16 30.58 5.73
N GLY A 26 0.85 30.92 6.83
CA GLY A 26 1.09 30.01 7.94
C GLY A 26 2.47 30.16 8.57
N CYS A 27 2.72 29.34 9.59
CA CYS A 27 3.99 29.35 10.31
C CYS A 27 5.15 28.77 9.47
N ARG A 28 6.37 28.86 10.01
CA ARG A 28 7.60 28.33 9.37
C ARG A 28 7.50 26.87 8.90
N PHE A 29 6.66 26.07 9.54
CA PHE A 29 6.45 24.66 9.17
C PHE A 29 5.35 24.47 8.11
N HIS A 30 4.38 25.38 8.04
CA HIS A 30 3.15 25.19 7.26
C HIS A 30 2.95 26.20 6.12
N TRP A 31 3.84 27.18 5.94
CA TRP A 31 3.71 28.19 4.89
C TRP A 31 3.70 27.63 3.45
N LYS A 32 4.23 26.42 3.22
CA LYS A 32 4.11 25.69 1.93
C LYS A 32 3.12 24.53 1.98
N ALA A 33 2.45 24.31 3.11
CA ALA A 33 1.54 23.18 3.24
C ALA A 33 0.30 23.42 2.38
N LYS A 34 -0.14 22.38 1.66
CA LYS A 34 -1.40 22.43 0.93
C LYS A 34 -2.54 22.61 1.91
N LYS A 35 -3.42 23.58 1.63
CA LYS A 35 -4.68 23.77 2.37
C LYS A 35 -5.45 22.45 2.36
N ARG A 36 -5.92 22.03 3.54
CA ARG A 36 -6.77 20.85 3.66
C ARG A 36 -8.18 21.23 3.18
N VAL A 37 -8.76 20.40 2.33
CA VAL A 37 -10.16 20.53 1.93
C VAL A 37 -11.00 19.61 2.83
N PRO A 38 -12.20 20.04 3.27
CA PRO A 38 -13.14 19.15 3.93
C PRO A 38 -13.49 17.97 3.01
N CYS A 39 -13.65 16.79 3.58
CA CYS A 39 -14.16 15.65 2.84
C CYS A 39 -15.62 15.86 2.44
N SER A 40 -15.98 15.49 1.21
CA SER A 40 -17.37 15.56 0.74
C SER A 40 -18.34 14.66 1.52
N ASP A 41 -17.89 13.49 1.97
CA ASP A 41 -18.76 12.50 2.64
C ASP A 41 -18.77 12.67 4.17
N CYS A 42 -17.60 12.98 4.76
CA CYS A 42 -17.38 12.94 6.20
C CYS A 42 -17.18 14.34 6.83
N GLY A 43 -17.03 15.40 6.03
CA GLY A 43 -16.77 16.78 6.50
C GLY A 43 -15.37 17.03 7.09
N LYS A 44 -14.61 15.98 7.40
CA LYS A 44 -13.29 16.07 8.05
C LYS A 44 -12.21 16.64 7.12
N PRO A 45 -11.26 17.45 7.62
CA PRO A 45 -10.15 17.96 6.80
C PRO A 45 -9.30 16.81 6.25
N THR A 46 -9.24 16.68 4.93
CA THR A 46 -8.45 15.63 4.26
C THR A 46 -7.21 16.18 3.57
N ALA A 47 -6.14 15.40 3.65
CA ALA A 47 -4.92 15.60 2.89
C ALA A 47 -5.04 15.17 1.43
N SER A 48 -6.09 14.41 1.12
CA SER A 48 -6.32 13.85 -0.20
C SER A 48 -6.70 14.93 -1.20
N ALA A 49 -6.05 14.92 -2.36
CA ALA A 49 -6.39 15.82 -3.45
C ALA A 49 -7.81 15.60 -3.98
N CYS A 50 -8.38 14.40 -3.82
CA CYS A 50 -9.74 14.10 -4.26
C CYS A 50 -10.83 14.64 -3.32
N GLY A 51 -10.47 15.26 -2.19
CA GLY A 51 -11.45 15.78 -1.24
C GLY A 51 -12.34 14.70 -0.64
N ARG A 52 -11.89 13.44 -0.61
CA ARG A 52 -12.57 12.33 0.06
C ARG A 52 -11.69 11.73 1.14
N CYS A 53 -12.36 11.31 2.22
CA CYS A 53 -11.82 10.43 3.24
C CYS A 53 -11.30 9.19 2.46
N PRO A 54 -10.05 8.73 2.66
CA PRO A 54 -9.68 7.41 2.20
C PRO A 54 -10.45 6.41 3.07
N ASP A 55 -11.70 6.11 2.70
CA ASP A 55 -12.48 5.06 3.33
C ASP A 55 -11.68 3.76 3.20
N ASN A 56 -11.09 3.36 4.33
CA ASN A 56 -9.95 2.45 4.35
C ASN A 56 -10.35 0.99 4.06
N THR A 57 -11.60 0.72 3.72
CA THR A 57 -12.14 -0.62 3.46
C THR A 57 -11.95 -1.02 2.00
N SER A 58 -12.33 -0.20 1.02
CA SER A 58 -12.33 -0.61 -0.40
C SER A 58 -10.92 -0.80 -0.97
N ILE A 59 -10.00 0.12 -0.69
CA ILE A 59 -8.60 0.06 -1.13
C ILE A 59 -7.83 -1.05 -0.40
N ARG A 60 -8.13 -1.28 0.89
CA ARG A 60 -7.51 -2.35 1.66
C ARG A 60 -8.00 -3.72 1.20
N VAL A 61 -9.29 -3.85 0.88
CA VAL A 61 -9.87 -5.11 0.37
C VAL A 61 -9.27 -5.45 -0.98
N THR A 62 -9.22 -4.51 -1.93
CA THR A 62 -8.61 -4.74 -3.26
C THR A 62 -7.12 -5.06 -3.19
N ARG A 63 -6.35 -4.40 -2.31
CA ARG A 63 -4.95 -4.80 -2.07
C ARG A 63 -4.84 -6.20 -1.47
N LYS A 64 -5.66 -6.53 -0.46
CA LYS A 64 -5.66 -7.85 0.19
C LYS A 64 -6.06 -8.99 -0.77
N THR A 65 -7.03 -8.77 -1.66
CA THR A 65 -7.41 -9.76 -2.67
C THR A 65 -6.28 -9.96 -3.67
N SER A 66 -5.69 -8.89 -4.22
CA SER A 66 -4.58 -9.02 -5.18
C SER A 66 -3.37 -9.78 -4.60
N ILE A 67 -3.02 -9.55 -3.32
CA ILE A 67 -1.94 -10.28 -2.65
C ILE A 67 -2.30 -11.75 -2.46
N ARG A 68 -3.56 -12.05 -2.10
CA ARG A 68 -4.04 -13.43 -1.92
C ARG A 68 -4.05 -14.18 -3.26
N ASP A 69 -4.49 -13.53 -4.33
CA ASP A 69 -4.54 -14.12 -5.66
C ASP A 69 -3.15 -14.33 -6.24
N ALA A 70 -2.22 -13.38 -6.03
CA ALA A 70 -0.81 -13.56 -6.35
C ALA A 70 -0.15 -14.72 -5.59
N ARG A 71 -0.49 -14.90 -4.30
CA ARG A 71 0.02 -16.01 -3.49
C ARG A 71 -0.51 -17.37 -3.94
N LYS A 72 -1.80 -17.45 -4.29
CA LYS A 72 -2.39 -18.67 -4.88
C LYS A 72 -1.70 -19.04 -6.20
N ASN A 73 -1.44 -18.05 -7.06
CA ASN A 73 -0.73 -18.28 -8.32
C ASN A 73 0.67 -18.84 -8.08
N PHE A 74 1.41 -18.30 -7.10
CA PHE A 74 2.72 -18.83 -6.73
C PHE A 74 2.67 -20.27 -6.22
N GLU A 75 1.74 -20.60 -5.31
CA GLU A 75 1.58 -21.96 -4.80
C GLU A 75 1.23 -22.96 -5.91
N GLU A 76 0.33 -22.61 -6.84
CA GLU A 76 0.00 -23.44 -8.00
C GLU A 76 1.20 -23.67 -8.92
N ILE A 77 2.00 -22.62 -9.18
CA ILE A 77 3.22 -22.72 -9.97
C ILE A 77 4.22 -23.68 -9.32
N MET A 78 4.43 -23.57 -8.00
CA MET A 78 5.36 -24.43 -7.27
C MET A 78 4.91 -25.90 -7.25
N VAL A 79 3.61 -26.17 -7.13
CA VAL A 79 3.06 -27.53 -7.22
C VAL A 79 3.29 -28.12 -8.61
N ARG A 80 2.98 -27.36 -9.68
CA ARG A 80 3.23 -27.81 -11.07
C ARG A 80 4.71 -28.11 -11.33
N HIS A 81 5.61 -27.28 -10.82
CA HIS A 81 7.05 -27.54 -10.91
C HIS A 81 7.47 -28.81 -10.18
N ARG A 82 6.96 -29.04 -8.96
CA ARG A 82 7.24 -30.26 -8.20
C ARG A 82 6.75 -31.51 -8.94
N ASP A 83 5.53 -31.48 -9.48
CA ASP A 83 4.96 -32.59 -10.23
C ASP A 83 5.74 -32.88 -11.52
N ALA A 84 6.18 -31.83 -12.21
CA ALA A 84 7.03 -31.97 -13.40
C ALA A 84 8.38 -32.62 -13.06
N LEU A 85 9.02 -32.20 -11.95
CA LEU A 85 10.26 -32.81 -11.47
C LEU A 85 10.05 -34.26 -11.05
N ALA A 86 8.94 -34.58 -10.38
CA ALA A 86 8.61 -35.96 -10.01
C ALA A 86 8.43 -36.86 -11.25
N LYS A 87 7.72 -36.37 -12.27
CA LYS A 87 7.56 -37.08 -13.56
C LYS A 87 8.90 -37.31 -14.26
N LEU A 88 9.74 -36.28 -14.31
CA LEU A 88 11.09 -36.39 -14.89
C LEU A 88 11.94 -37.39 -14.12
N ASN A 89 11.95 -37.33 -12.79
CA ASN A 89 12.70 -38.27 -11.95
C ASN A 89 12.23 -39.71 -12.16
N ILE A 90 10.91 -39.96 -12.23
CA ILE A 90 10.37 -41.29 -12.53
C ILE A 90 10.83 -41.76 -13.92
N SER A 91 10.81 -40.87 -14.92
CA SER A 91 11.25 -41.18 -16.28
C SER A 91 12.75 -41.49 -16.34
N LEU A 92 13.58 -40.72 -15.64
CA LEU A 92 15.02 -40.92 -15.50
C LEU A 92 15.33 -42.24 -14.79
N CYS A 93 14.64 -42.55 -13.69
CA CYS A 93 14.80 -43.84 -13.00
C CYS A 93 14.42 -45.01 -13.90
N LYS A 94 13.35 -44.90 -14.70
CA LYS A 94 12.98 -45.92 -15.69
C LYS A 94 14.03 -46.07 -16.78
N ALA A 95 14.56 -44.97 -17.31
CA ALA A 95 15.60 -45.02 -18.34
C ALA A 95 16.94 -45.57 -17.81
N ASN A 96 17.30 -45.24 -16.56
CA ASN A 96 18.54 -45.71 -15.94
C ASN A 96 18.47 -47.20 -15.54
N LYS A 97 17.29 -47.74 -15.20
CA LYS A 97 17.10 -49.19 -14.97
C LYS A 97 17.39 -50.05 -16.21
N TRP A 98 17.39 -49.46 -17.41
CA TRP A 98 17.74 -50.15 -18.66
C TRP A 98 19.21 -49.94 -19.06
N LYS A 99 19.99 -49.22 -18.26
CA LYS A 99 21.40 -48.92 -18.50
C LYS A 99 22.38 -49.76 -17.68
N ASP A 100 21.92 -50.70 -16.87
CA ASP A 100 22.77 -51.69 -16.21
C ASP A 100 22.98 -52.89 -17.14
N PRO A 101 24.15 -53.06 -17.81
CA PRO A 101 24.44 -54.23 -18.63
C PRO A 101 25.11 -55.36 -17.82
N PHE A 102 25.21 -55.19 -16.50
CA PHE A 102 25.82 -56.15 -15.57
C PHE A 102 24.96 -56.28 -14.31
N GLY A 103 23.86 -57.03 -14.44
CA GLY A 103 23.29 -57.83 -13.36
C GLY A 103 23.56 -59.29 -13.72
#